data_AF-A0A183TGZ3-F1
#
_entry.id   AF-A0A183TGZ3-F1
#
_cell.length_a   1.000
_cell.length_b   1.000
_cell.length_c   1.000
_cell.angle_alpha   90.00
_cell.angle_beta   90.00
_cell.angle_gamma   90.00
#
_symmetry.space_group_name_H-M   'P 1'
#
loop_
_entity.id
_entity.type
_entity.pdbx_description
1 polymer ?
#
loop_
_entity_poly.entity_id
_entity_poly.type
_entity_poly.pdbx_seq_one_letter_code
_entity_poly.pdbx_strand_id
1 'polypeptide(L)'
;MIRKADVIQGYADRNEMKNFFKAIKAIYGPCTKGRYADRNEMKNFFKAIKAIYGPCTKGTALLLSSDGTTLLTEKSQILERWAEHFRSVHYCSSAISDAAIDRLPQVDTNKDMDLPPSLAETIRAVQQISSGKAPGSDAIPPEVYKHDGPRLMTELTTLFQDMWCHRQVPQDFKDAIIVHLYKREGNRQLCDNHRGI
;
A
#
# COMPACT_ATOMS: atom_id res chain seq x y z
N MET A 1 10.76 -7.48 -21.68
CA MET A 1 9.53 -7.14 -22.44
C MET A 1 8.76 -6.12 -21.60
N ILE A 2 8.58 -4.91 -22.14
CA ILE A 2 8.14 -3.68 -21.45
C ILE A 2 6.62 -3.67 -21.25
N ARG A 3 6.10 -3.57 -20.01
CA ARG A 3 4.75 -3.07 -19.58
C ARG A 3 4.76 -2.95 -18.04
N LYS A 4 4.23 -1.96 -17.31
CA LYS A 4 3.59 -0.65 -17.53
C LYS A 4 3.80 0.11 -16.21
N ALA A 5 4.44 1.28 -16.26
CA ALA A 5 4.57 2.18 -15.12
C ALA A 5 3.62 3.35 -15.31
N ASP A 6 2.40 3.26 -14.78
CA ASP A 6 1.51 4.42 -14.61
C ASP A 6 0.46 4.10 -13.54
N VAL A 7 0.62 4.75 -12.38
CA VAL A 7 -0.37 5.54 -11.63
C VAL A 7 0.27 5.82 -10.26
N ILE A 8 0.96 6.96 -10.12
CA ILE A 8 1.32 7.50 -8.80
C ILE A 8 0.20 8.48 -8.42
N GLN A 9 -0.74 7.99 -7.62
CA GLN A 9 -1.69 8.84 -6.92
C GLN A 9 -0.96 9.48 -5.74
N GLY A 10 -0.77 10.81 -5.78
CA GLY A 10 -0.20 11.57 -4.66
C GLY A 10 -1.11 11.46 -3.43
N TYR A 11 -0.59 10.97 -2.32
CA TYR A 11 -1.32 10.90 -1.05
C TYR A 11 -1.12 12.17 -0.21
N ALA A 12 -2.23 12.69 0.30
CA ALA A 12 -2.30 13.83 1.22
C ALA A 12 -1.65 13.50 2.57
N ASP A 13 -1.17 14.55 3.24
CA ASP A 13 -0.40 14.53 4.47
C ASP A 13 -1.19 13.92 5.65
N ARG A 14 -0.58 13.13 6.57
CA ARG A 14 -1.27 12.50 7.73
C ARG A 14 -2.13 13.45 8.61
N ASN A 15 -1.75 14.72 8.74
CA ASN A 15 -2.47 15.79 9.42
C ASN A 15 -3.62 16.32 8.55
N GLU A 16 -3.43 16.37 7.22
CA GLU A 16 -4.52 16.59 6.28
C GLU A 16 -5.53 15.45 6.32
N MET A 17 -5.11 14.18 6.51
CA MET A 17 -6.02 13.04 6.65
C MET A 17 -6.82 13.08 7.97
N LYS A 18 -6.21 13.51 9.08
CA LYS A 18 -6.92 13.74 10.35
C LYS A 18 -7.89 14.90 10.24
N ASN A 19 -7.50 15.99 9.58
CA ASN A 19 -8.38 17.11 9.28
C ASN A 19 -9.48 16.71 8.28
N PHE A 20 -9.23 15.78 7.38
CA PHE A 20 -10.18 15.18 6.43
C PHE A 20 -11.23 14.34 7.14
N PHE A 21 -10.88 13.47 8.08
CA PHE A 21 -11.87 12.73 8.86
C PHE A 21 -12.67 13.63 9.82
N LYS A 22 -12.03 14.68 10.38
CA LYS A 22 -12.71 15.70 11.19
C LYS A 22 -13.66 16.55 10.35
N ALA A 23 -13.28 16.90 9.12
CA ALA A 23 -14.09 17.62 8.16
C ALA A 23 -15.22 16.76 7.59
N ILE A 24 -14.98 15.47 7.30
CA ILE A 24 -16.03 14.52 6.93
C ILE A 24 -17.04 14.37 8.08
N LYS A 25 -16.61 14.24 9.33
CA LYS A 25 -17.53 14.15 10.46
C LYS A 25 -18.31 15.46 10.71
N ALA A 26 -17.75 16.61 10.34
CA ALA A 26 -18.42 17.92 10.42
C ALA A 26 -19.35 18.21 9.22
N ILE A 27 -19.04 17.67 8.04
CA ILE A 27 -19.83 17.85 6.80
C ILE A 27 -20.93 16.78 6.68
N TYR A 28 -20.72 15.59 7.24
CA TYR A 28 -21.67 14.48 7.28
C TYR A 28 -22.42 14.39 8.62
N GLY A 29 -22.88 15.54 9.15
CA GLY A 29 -24.29 15.58 9.57
C GLY A 29 -25.18 15.24 8.36
N PRO A 30 -26.36 14.64 8.54
CA PRO A 30 -27.01 13.83 7.50
C PRO A 30 -27.29 14.62 6.22
N CYS A 31 -26.88 14.05 5.08
CA CYS A 31 -27.37 14.35 3.73
C CYS A 31 -27.17 15.77 3.14
N THR A 32 -26.12 15.95 2.33
CA THR A 32 -26.13 16.98 1.26
C THR A 32 -25.54 16.53 -0.08
N LYS A 33 -24.69 15.48 -0.12
CA LYS A 33 -24.10 15.00 -1.38
C LYS A 33 -25.08 14.27 -2.29
N GLY A 34 -26.01 13.49 -1.73
CA GLY A 34 -27.12 12.88 -2.50
C GLY A 34 -27.92 13.95 -3.22
N ARG A 35 -28.28 15.04 -2.52
CA ARG A 35 -29.17 16.09 -3.02
C ARG A 35 -28.78 16.72 -4.37
N TYR A 36 -27.50 16.88 -4.69
CA TYR A 36 -27.08 17.45 -5.98
C TYR A 36 -27.04 16.39 -7.09
N ALA A 37 -26.65 15.16 -6.77
CA ALA A 37 -26.69 14.03 -7.70
C ALA A 37 -28.15 13.65 -8.02
N ASP A 38 -29.01 13.62 -7.01
CA ASP A 38 -30.45 13.34 -7.10
C ASP A 38 -31.21 14.42 -7.90
N ARG A 39 -30.68 15.65 -7.95
CA ARG A 39 -31.23 16.77 -8.73
C ARG A 39 -30.57 16.96 -10.10
N ASN A 40 -29.65 16.08 -10.49
CA ASN A 40 -28.86 16.16 -11.72
C ASN A 40 -28.09 17.50 -11.88
N GLU A 41 -27.76 18.17 -10.77
CA GLU A 41 -27.04 19.45 -10.75
C GLU A 41 -25.53 19.22 -10.83
N MET A 42 -25.08 18.59 -11.92
CA MET A 42 -23.69 18.13 -12.12
C MET A 42 -22.66 19.26 -11.90
N LYS A 43 -22.95 20.48 -12.35
CA LYS A 43 -22.05 21.64 -12.16
C LYS A 43 -21.83 21.98 -10.68
N ASN A 44 -22.89 21.96 -9.87
CA ASN A 44 -22.81 22.27 -8.44
C ASN A 44 -22.13 21.14 -7.67
N PHE A 45 -22.38 19.89 -8.07
CA PHE A 45 -21.69 18.71 -7.56
C PHE A 45 -20.17 18.80 -7.77
N PHE A 46 -19.71 19.04 -9.01
CA PHE A 46 -18.28 19.18 -9.31
C PHE A 46 -17.65 20.41 -8.67
N LYS A 47 -18.38 21.54 -8.53
CA LYS A 47 -17.90 22.74 -7.84
C LYS A 47 -17.69 22.47 -6.34
N ALA A 48 -18.62 21.75 -5.70
CA ALA A 48 -18.49 21.35 -4.30
C ALA A 48 -17.30 20.39 -4.10
N ILE A 49 -17.11 19.40 -4.98
CA ILE A 49 -15.94 18.53 -4.97
C ILE A 49 -14.65 19.36 -5.10
N LYS A 50 -14.55 20.24 -6.11
CA LYS A 50 -13.35 21.06 -6.33
C LYS A 50 -13.04 22.01 -5.17
N ALA A 51 -14.07 22.52 -4.48
CA ALA A 51 -13.90 23.35 -3.28
C ALA A 51 -13.37 22.55 -2.08
N ILE A 52 -13.74 21.27 -1.95
CA ILE A 52 -13.28 20.37 -0.89
C ILE A 52 -11.84 19.91 -1.12
N TYR A 53 -11.49 19.53 -2.36
CA TYR A 53 -10.17 18.99 -2.68
C TYR A 53 -9.13 20.07 -3.03
N GLY A 54 -9.57 21.30 -3.35
CA GLY A 54 -8.70 22.39 -3.79
C GLY A 54 -8.06 22.13 -5.17
N PRO A 55 -7.22 23.05 -5.68
CA PRO A 55 -6.40 22.81 -6.86
C PRO A 55 -5.42 21.67 -6.58
N CYS A 56 -5.54 20.56 -7.29
CA CYS A 56 -4.54 19.49 -7.25
C CYS A 56 -3.30 19.97 -8.02
N THR A 57 -2.37 20.61 -7.32
CA THR A 57 -1.05 20.92 -7.88
C THR A 57 -0.32 19.59 -8.05
N LYS A 58 -0.33 19.06 -9.28
CA LYS A 58 0.53 17.95 -9.68
C LYS A 58 1.97 18.47 -9.77
N GLY A 59 2.55 18.85 -8.63
CA GLY A 59 3.97 19.11 -8.54
C GLY A 59 4.68 17.77 -8.59
N THR A 60 5.26 17.42 -9.74
CA THR A 60 6.25 16.34 -9.78
C THR A 60 7.35 16.71 -8.79
N ALA A 61 7.49 15.93 -7.71
CA ALA A 61 8.48 16.21 -6.70
C ALA A 61 9.87 16.10 -7.35
N LEU A 62 10.57 17.23 -7.46
CA LEU A 62 11.94 17.27 -7.95
C LEU A 62 12.83 16.54 -6.94
N LEU A 63 13.68 15.63 -7.43
CA LEU A 63 14.58 14.84 -6.59
C LEU A 63 16.02 15.17 -6.91
N LEU A 64 16.91 14.94 -5.94
CA LEU A 64 18.34 14.95 -6.19
C LEU A 64 18.83 13.56 -6.61
N SER A 65 19.88 13.54 -7.43
CA SER A 65 20.68 12.35 -7.74
C SER A 65 21.24 11.69 -6.46
N SER A 66 21.79 10.48 -6.58
CA SER A 66 22.32 9.71 -5.44
C SER A 66 23.48 10.41 -4.72
N ASP A 67 24.29 11.16 -5.44
CA ASP A 67 25.39 11.99 -4.96
C ASP A 67 24.94 13.40 -4.48
N GLY A 68 23.66 13.74 -4.64
CA GLY A 68 23.09 15.00 -4.18
C GLY A 68 23.41 16.23 -5.03
N THR A 69 24.06 16.07 -6.19
CA THR A 69 24.60 17.19 -6.99
C THR A 69 23.61 17.71 -8.04
N THR A 70 22.81 16.83 -8.62
CA THR A 70 21.99 17.11 -9.81
C THR A 70 20.51 17.03 -9.48
N LEU A 71 19.75 18.04 -9.90
CA LEU A 71 18.30 18.07 -9.75
C LEU A 71 17.61 17.33 -10.91
N LEU A 72 16.97 16.22 -10.59
CA LEU A 72 16.19 15.41 -11.51
C LEU A 72 14.79 16.00 -11.66
N THR A 73 14.46 16.36 -12.90
CA THR A 73 13.19 16.99 -13.27
C THR A 73 12.35 16.11 -14.18
N GLU A 74 12.98 15.19 -14.93
CA GLU A 74 12.30 14.27 -15.83
C GLU A 74 11.69 13.08 -15.08
N LYS A 75 10.47 12.68 -15.48
CA LYS A 75 9.72 11.57 -14.85
C LYS A 75 10.49 10.25 -14.87
N SER A 76 11.17 9.94 -15.98
CA SER A 76 11.98 8.72 -16.14
C SER A 76 13.13 8.68 -15.12
N GLN A 77 13.89 9.76 -15.03
CA GLN A 77 15.03 9.90 -14.12
C GLN A 77 14.59 9.82 -12.65
N ILE A 78 13.44 10.44 -12.31
CA ILE A 78 12.86 10.37 -10.97
C ILE A 78 12.45 8.93 -10.61
N LEU A 79 11.83 8.20 -11.53
CA LEU A 79 11.44 6.80 -11.30
C LEU A 79 12.66 5.88 -11.16
N GLU A 80 13.68 6.09 -11.99
CA GLU A 80 14.94 5.36 -11.90
C GLU A 80 15.65 5.61 -10.56
N ARG A 81 15.72 6.87 -10.13
CA ARG A 81 16.29 7.26 -8.83
C ARG A 81 15.57 6.62 -7.64
N TRP A 82 14.24 6.50 -7.70
CA TRP A 82 13.46 5.77 -6.70
C TRP A 82 13.74 4.27 -6.73
N ALA A 83 13.79 3.68 -7.93
CA ALA A 83 14.08 2.26 -8.08
C ALA A 83 15.47 1.90 -7.56
N GLU A 84 16.47 2.73 -7.81
CA GLU A 84 17.82 2.59 -7.23
C GLU A 84 17.81 2.66 -5.70
N HIS A 85 17.13 3.67 -5.13
CA HIS A 85 17.04 3.83 -3.68
C HIS A 85 16.42 2.61 -3.00
N PHE A 86 15.24 2.19 -3.46
CA PHE A 86 14.56 1.05 -2.85
C PHE A 86 15.29 -0.27 -3.10
N ARG A 87 15.93 -0.46 -4.26
CA ARG A 87 16.83 -1.61 -4.47
C ARG A 87 17.95 -1.63 -3.43
N SER A 88 18.62 -0.50 -3.19
CA SER A 88 19.68 -0.41 -2.18
C SER A 88 19.17 -0.67 -0.76
N VAL A 89 17.95 -0.24 -0.43
CA VAL A 89 17.37 -0.43 0.91
C VAL A 89 16.93 -1.88 1.13
N HIS A 90 16.35 -2.52 0.10
CA HIS A 90 15.85 -3.89 0.20
C HIS A 90 16.91 -4.96 -0.06
N TYR A 91 17.95 -4.65 -0.82
CA TYR A 91 19.05 -5.58 -1.09
C TYR A 91 20.11 -5.47 0.00
N CYS A 92 20.04 -6.37 0.99
CA CYS A 92 21.15 -6.61 1.90
C CYS A 92 21.88 -7.88 1.44
N SER A 93 23.12 -7.75 0.95
CA SER A 93 24.01 -8.89 0.77
C SER A 93 24.50 -9.35 2.15
N SER A 94 23.65 -10.08 2.88
CA SER A 94 24.04 -10.63 4.18
C SER A 94 24.91 -11.86 3.95
N ALA A 95 26.20 -11.78 4.27
CA ALA A 95 27.04 -12.96 4.44
C ALA A 95 26.70 -13.57 5.81
N ILE A 96 25.81 -14.57 5.82
CA ILE A 96 25.47 -15.30 7.04
C ILE A 96 26.67 -16.20 7.37
N SER A 97 27.15 -16.16 8.60
CA SER A 97 28.26 -17.01 9.05
C SER A 97 27.73 -18.39 9.42
N ASP A 98 28.26 -19.43 8.78
CA ASP A 98 27.92 -20.83 9.11
C ASP A 98 28.22 -21.15 10.58
N ALA A 99 29.32 -20.61 11.13
CA ALA A 99 29.65 -20.76 12.54
C ALA A 99 28.62 -20.11 13.49
N ALA A 100 27.86 -19.11 13.04
CA ALA A 100 26.76 -18.54 13.81
C ALA A 100 25.50 -19.43 13.72
N ILE A 101 25.25 -20.05 12.56
CA ILE A 101 24.17 -21.02 12.37
C ILE A 101 24.39 -22.25 13.25
N ASP A 102 25.62 -22.80 13.25
CA ASP A 102 25.99 -23.99 14.03
C ASP A 102 25.86 -23.79 15.56
N ARG A 103 25.94 -22.55 16.04
CA ARG A 103 25.76 -22.21 17.46
C ARG A 103 24.30 -22.11 17.88
N LEU A 104 23.35 -22.06 16.93
CA LEU A 104 21.94 -21.96 17.27
C LEU A 104 21.45 -23.31 17.83
N PRO A 105 20.78 -23.32 19.00
CA PRO A 105 20.21 -24.53 19.55
C PRO A 105 19.18 -25.09 18.57
N GLN A 106 19.39 -26.33 18.14
CA GLN A 106 18.46 -27.03 17.26
C GLN A 106 17.25 -27.48 18.08
N VAL A 107 16.05 -27.17 17.58
CA VAL A 107 14.78 -27.59 18.16
C VAL A 107 14.18 -28.64 17.23
N ASP A 108 13.47 -29.62 17.80
CA ASP A 108 12.78 -30.64 17.02
C ASP A 108 11.87 -30.01 15.95
N THR A 109 11.86 -30.61 14.76
CA THR A 109 11.06 -30.13 13.64
C THR A 109 9.58 -30.17 13.99
N ASN A 110 8.93 -29.01 13.96
CA ASN A 110 7.49 -28.92 14.17
C ASN A 110 6.75 -29.29 12.89
N LYS A 111 6.25 -30.54 12.83
CA LYS A 111 5.49 -31.07 11.69
C LYS A 111 4.19 -30.33 11.40
N ASP A 112 3.64 -29.61 12.38
CA ASP A 112 2.40 -28.85 12.19
C ASP A 112 2.62 -27.68 11.20
N MET A 113 3.86 -27.20 11.03
CA MET A 113 4.19 -26.14 10.07
C MET A 113 4.17 -26.60 8.60
N ASP A 114 4.19 -27.91 8.35
CA ASP A 114 4.12 -28.47 6.99
C ASP A 114 2.67 -28.69 6.52
N LEU A 115 1.70 -28.50 7.42
CA LEU A 115 0.28 -28.66 7.10
C LEU A 115 -0.22 -27.47 6.27
N PRO A 116 -1.11 -27.71 5.30
CA PRO A 116 -1.71 -26.62 4.54
C PRO A 116 -2.60 -25.74 5.45
N PRO A 117 -2.73 -24.44 5.16
CA PRO A 117 -3.57 -23.54 5.95
C PRO A 117 -4.99 -24.06 6.12
N SER A 118 -5.47 -24.07 7.36
CA SER A 118 -6.84 -24.49 7.69
C SER A 118 -7.84 -23.34 7.55
N LEU A 119 -9.12 -23.70 7.48
CA LEU A 119 -10.21 -22.71 7.50
C LEU A 119 -10.21 -21.87 8.77
N ALA A 120 -9.96 -22.51 9.93
CA ALA A 120 -9.91 -21.81 11.22
C ALA A 120 -8.77 -20.79 11.29
N GLU A 121 -7.61 -21.12 10.72
CA GLU A 121 -6.49 -20.19 10.61
C GLU A 121 -6.81 -19.02 9.69
N THR A 122 -7.44 -19.31 8.54
CA THR A 122 -7.85 -18.27 7.58
C THR A 122 -8.83 -17.28 8.24
N ILE A 123 -9.87 -17.79 8.92
CA ILE A 123 -10.83 -16.96 9.66
C ILE A 123 -10.12 -16.10 10.70
N ARG A 124 -9.22 -16.69 11.49
CA ARG A 124 -8.48 -15.98 12.53
C ARG A 124 -7.59 -14.88 11.93
N ALA A 125 -6.89 -15.17 10.83
CA ALA A 125 -6.03 -14.22 10.15
C ALA A 125 -6.84 -13.04 9.58
N VAL A 126 -7.97 -13.30 8.91
CA VAL A 126 -8.85 -12.25 8.37
C VAL A 126 -9.40 -11.35 9.48
N GLN A 127 -9.82 -11.93 10.60
CA GLN A 127 -10.31 -11.15 11.75
C GLN A 127 -9.22 -10.25 12.36
N GLN A 128 -7.95 -10.66 12.30
CA GLN A 128 -6.81 -9.90 12.80
C GLN A 128 -6.39 -8.73 11.89
N ILE A 129 -6.86 -8.67 10.63
CA ILE A 129 -6.58 -7.55 9.73
C ILE A 129 -7.06 -6.25 10.40
N SER A 130 -6.31 -5.16 10.33
CA SER A 130 -6.77 -3.88 10.88
C SER A 130 -7.80 -3.22 9.95
N SER A 131 -8.88 -2.69 10.52
CA SER A 131 -9.87 -1.88 9.80
C SER A 131 -9.36 -0.46 9.52
N GLY A 132 -9.95 0.22 8.54
CA GLY A 132 -9.62 1.58 8.13
C GLY A 132 -8.28 1.73 7.42
N LYS A 133 -7.71 0.64 6.89
CA LYS A 133 -6.53 0.68 6.03
C LYS A 133 -6.94 1.00 4.59
N ALA A 134 -6.01 1.58 3.84
CA ALA A 134 -6.21 1.80 2.42
C ALA A 134 -6.33 0.43 1.71
N PRO A 135 -7.27 0.29 0.74
CA PRO A 135 -7.35 -0.91 -0.07
C PRO A 135 -6.09 -1.05 -0.94
N GLY A 136 -5.83 -2.27 -1.40
CA GLY A 136 -4.76 -2.54 -2.36
C GLY A 136 -5.10 -2.02 -3.76
N SER A 137 -4.33 -2.49 -4.75
CA SER A 137 -4.61 -2.25 -6.18
C SER A 137 -5.95 -2.84 -6.63
N ASP A 138 -6.47 -3.83 -5.90
CA ASP A 138 -7.78 -4.45 -6.08
C ASP A 138 -8.96 -3.52 -5.71
N ALA A 139 -8.69 -2.42 -5.02
CA ALA A 139 -9.68 -1.50 -4.46
C ALA A 139 -10.65 -2.16 -3.45
N ILE A 140 -10.31 -3.33 -2.90
CA ILE A 140 -11.15 -4.05 -1.93
C ILE A 140 -10.72 -3.65 -0.51
N PRO A 141 -11.60 -3.03 0.29
CA PRO A 141 -11.25 -2.61 1.63
C PRO A 141 -11.24 -3.81 2.61
N PRO A 142 -10.43 -3.76 3.69
CA PRO A 142 -10.31 -4.85 4.65
C PRO A 142 -11.64 -5.24 5.32
N GLU A 143 -12.59 -4.29 5.40
CA GLU A 143 -13.92 -4.52 5.93
C GLU A 143 -14.73 -5.54 5.12
N VAL A 144 -14.54 -5.62 3.80
CA VAL A 144 -15.23 -6.61 2.97
C VAL A 144 -14.82 -8.00 3.43
N TYR A 145 -13.51 -8.27 3.49
CA TYR A 145 -12.99 -9.57 3.93
C TYR A 145 -13.51 -9.99 5.31
N LYS A 146 -13.64 -9.04 6.25
CA LYS A 146 -14.14 -9.33 7.60
C LYS A 146 -15.63 -9.65 7.68
N HIS A 147 -16.43 -9.12 6.76
CA HIS A 147 -17.90 -9.14 6.87
C HIS A 147 -18.60 -9.98 5.79
N ASP A 148 -17.89 -10.45 4.75
CA ASP A 148 -18.48 -11.19 3.63
C ASP A 148 -18.93 -12.63 3.97
N GLY A 149 -18.67 -13.08 5.19
CA GLY A 149 -19.22 -14.31 5.74
C GLY A 149 -18.45 -15.59 5.35
N PRO A 150 -19.02 -16.77 5.67
CA PRO A 150 -18.29 -18.04 5.63
C PRO A 150 -17.92 -18.49 4.23
N ARG A 151 -18.71 -18.12 3.20
CA ARG A 151 -18.43 -18.51 1.82
C ARG A 151 -17.10 -17.93 1.33
N LEU A 152 -16.85 -16.65 1.57
CA LEU A 152 -15.58 -16.02 1.20
C LEU A 152 -14.40 -16.69 1.95
N MET A 153 -14.58 -17.03 3.22
CA MET A 153 -13.53 -17.71 4.00
C MET A 153 -13.17 -19.05 3.39
N THR A 154 -14.17 -19.84 2.95
CA THR A 154 -13.92 -21.12 2.27
C THR A 154 -13.13 -20.93 0.98
N GLU A 155 -13.54 -20.00 0.11
CA GLU A 155 -12.84 -19.74 -1.16
C GLU A 155 -11.40 -19.25 -0.93
N LEU A 156 -11.18 -18.36 0.05
CA LEU A 156 -9.85 -17.89 0.43
C LEU A 156 -8.97 -19.02 0.94
N THR A 157 -9.51 -19.91 1.79
CA THR A 157 -8.77 -21.08 2.29
C THR A 157 -8.39 -21.99 1.14
N THR A 158 -9.31 -22.29 0.21
CA THR A 158 -9.00 -23.10 -0.98
C THR A 158 -7.88 -22.48 -1.80
N LEU A 159 -7.92 -21.17 -2.05
CA LEU A 159 -6.86 -20.45 -2.76
C LEU A 159 -5.50 -20.56 -2.03
N PHE A 160 -5.47 -20.37 -0.70
CA PHE A 160 -4.24 -20.49 0.08
C PHE A 160 -3.67 -21.91 0.07
N GLN A 161 -4.53 -22.93 0.13
CA GLN A 161 -4.14 -24.33 0.04
C GLN A 161 -3.59 -24.67 -1.35
N ASP A 162 -4.19 -24.15 -2.42
CA ASP A 162 -3.69 -24.35 -3.78
C ASP A 162 -2.30 -23.73 -3.96
N MET A 163 -2.09 -22.50 -3.47
CA MET A 163 -0.76 -21.87 -3.50
C MET A 163 0.27 -22.65 -2.68
N TRP A 164 -0.13 -23.19 -1.53
CA TRP A 164 0.72 -24.02 -0.67
C TRP A 164 1.14 -25.31 -1.37
N CYS A 165 0.17 -26.08 -1.90
CA CYS A 165 0.40 -27.35 -2.57
C CYS A 165 1.28 -27.22 -3.81
N HIS A 166 1.04 -26.19 -4.63
CA HIS A 166 1.81 -25.96 -5.86
C HIS A 166 3.11 -25.20 -5.63
N ARG A 167 3.33 -24.65 -4.41
CA ARG A 167 4.43 -23.74 -4.08
C ARG A 167 4.54 -22.56 -5.05
N GLN A 168 3.39 -22.10 -5.54
CA GLN A 168 3.30 -21.05 -6.54
C GLN A 168 2.33 -19.98 -6.07
N VAL A 169 2.81 -18.74 -6.06
CA VAL A 169 2.04 -17.55 -5.72
C VAL A 169 1.76 -16.79 -7.03
N PRO A 170 0.52 -16.32 -7.28
CA PRO A 170 0.19 -15.49 -8.43
C PRO A 170 1.13 -14.28 -8.57
N GLN A 171 1.39 -13.87 -9.82
CA GLN A 171 2.31 -12.74 -10.04
C GLN A 171 1.79 -11.45 -9.41
N ASP A 172 0.47 -11.22 -9.45
CA ASP A 172 -0.17 -10.05 -8.83
C ASP A 172 0.09 -9.94 -7.31
N PHE A 173 0.43 -11.05 -6.64
CA PHE A 173 0.77 -11.06 -5.22
C PHE A 173 2.26 -10.80 -4.97
N LYS A 174 3.11 -10.97 -6.00
CA LYS A 174 4.56 -10.70 -5.97
C LYS A 174 4.87 -9.27 -6.39
N ASP A 175 4.04 -8.71 -7.25
CA ASP A 175 4.19 -7.35 -7.74
C ASP A 175 3.75 -6.36 -6.66
N ALA A 176 4.67 -5.49 -6.24
CA ALA A 176 4.41 -4.44 -5.26
C ALA A 176 4.40 -3.06 -5.93
N ILE A 177 3.41 -2.24 -5.59
CA ILE A 177 3.40 -0.81 -5.92
C ILE A 177 4.01 -0.06 -4.74
N ILE A 178 5.25 0.41 -4.90
CA ILE A 178 5.90 1.20 -3.85
C ILE A 178 5.36 2.62 -3.88
N VAL A 179 4.75 3.03 -2.77
CA VAL A 179 4.32 4.42 -2.57
C VAL A 179 5.31 5.12 -1.64
N HIS A 180 6.00 6.14 -2.13
CA HIS A 180 6.91 6.94 -1.30
C HIS A 180 6.14 8.01 -0.52
N LEU A 181 6.34 8.04 0.80
CA LEU A 181 5.75 9.04 1.69
C LEU A 181 6.83 9.85 2.37
N TYR A 182 6.77 11.17 2.24
CA TYR A 182 7.68 12.08 2.91
C TYR A 182 7.50 12.00 4.44
N LYS A 183 8.61 11.87 5.17
CA LYS A 183 8.64 11.73 6.64
C LYS A 183 8.29 13.03 7.38
N ARG A 184 8.15 14.15 6.66
CA ARG A 184 7.97 15.53 7.20
C ARG A 184 9.20 16.09 7.90
N GLU A 185 10.36 15.57 7.53
CA GLU A 185 11.62 15.94 8.12
C GLU A 185 12.69 15.98 7.04
N GLY A 186 13.66 16.89 7.17
CA GLY A 186 14.74 17.06 6.21
C GLY A 186 14.31 17.59 4.83
N ASN A 187 15.23 17.58 3.88
CA ASN A 187 14.98 18.05 2.51
C ASN A 187 14.06 17.05 1.74
N ARG A 188 12.95 17.55 1.18
CA ARG A 188 12.00 16.80 0.34
C ARG A 188 12.59 16.27 -0.97
N GLN A 189 13.73 16.78 -1.40
CA GLN A 189 14.39 16.33 -2.62
C GLN A 189 15.28 15.09 -2.39
N LEU A 190 15.51 14.71 -1.13
CA LEU A 190 16.32 13.54 -0.77
C LEU A 190 15.42 12.31 -0.54
N CYS A 191 15.78 11.19 -1.15
CA CYS A 191 15.05 9.93 -1.06
C CYS A 191 15.00 9.40 0.39
N ASP A 192 16.08 9.53 1.16
CA ASP A 192 16.18 9.02 2.55
C ASP A 192 15.16 9.65 3.50
N ASN A 193 14.69 10.86 3.19
CA ASN A 193 13.65 11.57 3.93
C ASN A 193 12.25 11.07 3.61
N HIS A 194 12.14 9.99 2.84
CA HIS A 194 10.89 9.31 2.53
C HIS A 194 10.92 7.89 3.09
N ARG A 195 9.73 7.30 3.23
CA ARG A 195 9.56 5.87 3.47
C ARG A 195 8.75 5.27 2.34
N GLY A 196 9.14 4.09 1.89
CA GLY A 196 8.28 3.24 1.05
C GLY A 196 7.21 2.60 1.92
N ILE A 197 6.02 2.43 1.35
CA ILE A 197 4.96 1.54 1.82
C ILE A 197 4.62 0.62 0.66
#